data_AF-A0A1E1WGK0-F1
#
_entry.id   AF-A0A1E1WGK0-F1
#
_cell.length_a   1.000
_cell.length_b   1.000
_cell.length_c   1.000
_cell.angle_alpha   90.00
_cell.angle_beta   90.00
_cell.angle_gamma   90.00
#
_symmetry.space_group_name_H-M   'P 1'
#
loop_
_entity.id
_entity.type
_entity.pdbx_description
1 polymer ?
#
loop_
_entity_poly.entity_id
_entity_poly.type
_entity_poly.pdbx_seq_one_letter_code
_entity_poly.pdbx_strand_id
1 'polypeptide(L)'
;MELQTYCLEHKLQADQVVAIGQSSGRLDQVLGNIQTLFLNKEKQLLGPKTRLYLMSDDAISWLLQPGEHNIAIPEESRKHKKAWCSLVPVGETCRSVTTSGLKWNLSNHQLKFGEIVSTSNTFDGSEIVTVKCSHTLLWSMKTPSIAGC
;
A
#
# COMPACT_ATOMS: atom_id res chain seq x y z
N MET A 1 -24.38 -6.37 4.37
CA MET A 1 -24.48 -4.92 4.65
C MET A 1 -23.15 -4.30 4.25
N GLU A 2 -23.15 -3.40 3.27
CA GLU A 2 -21.93 -2.73 2.81
C GLU A 2 -21.51 -1.67 3.85
N LEU A 3 -20.20 -1.59 4.15
CA LEU A 3 -19.67 -0.75 5.23
C LEU A 3 -20.08 0.72 5.07
N GLN A 4 -20.10 1.23 3.84
CA GLN A 4 -20.50 2.60 3.56
C GLN A 4 -21.97 2.87 3.90
N THR A 5 -22.87 1.95 3.54
CA THR A 5 -24.30 2.05 3.89
C THR A 5 -24.47 2.12 5.40
N TYR A 6 -23.79 1.25 6.14
CA TYR A 6 -23.82 1.25 7.60
C TYR A 6 -23.34 2.59 8.18
N CYS A 7 -22.23 3.12 7.67
CA CYS A 7 -21.72 4.42 8.11
C CYS A 7 -22.71 5.56 7.84
N LEU A 8 -23.36 5.56 6.67
CA LEU A 8 -24.35 6.58 6.31
C LEU A 8 -25.59 6.52 7.21
N GLU A 9 -26.12 5.32 7.46
CA GLU A 9 -27.29 5.10 8.33
C GLU A 9 -27.03 5.57 9.77
N HIS A 10 -25.82 5.34 10.27
CA HIS A 10 -25.45 5.67 11.66
C HIS A 10 -24.75 7.02 11.79
N LYS A 11 -24.66 7.82 10.71
CA LYS A 11 -23.96 9.11 10.66
C LYS A 11 -22.51 9.02 11.16
N LEU A 12 -21.84 7.92 10.84
CA LEU A 12 -20.43 7.69 11.14
C LEU A 12 -19.56 8.18 9.99
N GLN A 13 -18.46 8.84 10.34
CA GLN A 13 -17.41 9.18 9.38
C GLN A 13 -16.19 8.32 9.68
N ALA A 14 -15.78 7.50 8.70
CA ALA A 14 -14.55 6.73 8.76
C ALA A 14 -13.50 7.37 7.85
N ASP A 15 -12.42 7.88 8.44
CA ASP A 15 -11.30 8.43 7.65
C ASP A 15 -10.39 7.32 7.09
N GLN A 16 -10.34 6.19 7.78
CA GLN A 16 -9.51 5.04 7.42
C GLN A 16 -10.27 3.74 7.67
N VAL A 17 -10.11 2.78 6.76
CA VAL A 17 -10.59 1.42 6.88
C VAL A 17 -9.40 0.49 6.69
N VAL A 18 -9.18 -0.39 7.66
CA VAL A 18 -8.17 -1.45 7.58
C VAL A 18 -8.91 -2.78 7.43
N ALA A 19 -8.84 -3.36 6.24
CA ALA A 19 -9.40 -4.68 5.99
C ALA A 19 -8.35 -5.74 6.35
N ILE A 20 -8.67 -6.53 7.38
CA ILE A 20 -7.83 -7.64 7.82
C ILE A 20 -8.16 -8.85 6.93
N GLY A 21 -7.14 -9.40 6.29
CA GLY A 21 -7.27 -10.56 5.43
C GLY A 21 -6.00 -11.41 5.42
N GLN A 22 -5.95 -12.36 4.50
CA GLN A 22 -4.75 -13.16 4.25
C GLN A 22 -4.17 -12.81 2.87
N SER A 23 -2.86 -12.62 2.83
CA SER A 23 -2.05 -12.47 1.61
C SER A 23 -1.36 -13.78 1.21
N SER A 24 -1.73 -14.89 1.86
CA SER A 24 -1.23 -16.24 1.62
C SER A 24 -2.38 -17.22 1.32
N GLY A 25 -2.05 -18.46 0.96
CA GLY A 25 -3.04 -19.48 0.61
C GLY A 25 -3.50 -19.37 -0.85
N ARG A 26 -4.82 -19.27 -1.07
CA ARG A 26 -5.40 -19.21 -2.42
C ARG A 26 -5.00 -17.94 -3.15
N LEU A 27 -4.13 -18.07 -4.15
CA LEU A 27 -3.63 -16.94 -4.94
C LEU A 27 -4.75 -16.09 -5.55
N ASP A 28 -5.82 -16.72 -6.03
CA ASP A 28 -6.95 -16.00 -6.62
C ASP A 28 -7.70 -15.13 -5.58
N GLN A 29 -7.75 -15.55 -4.32
CA GLN A 29 -8.30 -14.74 -3.23
C GLN A 29 -7.37 -13.58 -2.86
N VAL A 30 -6.05 -13.80 -2.86
CA VAL A 30 -5.07 -12.73 -2.65
C VAL A 30 -5.21 -11.66 -3.75
N LEU A 31 -5.34 -12.08 -5.01
CA LEU A 31 -5.62 -11.18 -6.13
C LEU A 31 -6.99 -10.50 -6.00
N GLY A 32 -8.01 -11.21 -5.49
CA GLY A 32 -9.33 -10.63 -5.18
C GLY A 32 -9.27 -9.53 -4.11
N ASN A 33 -8.42 -9.69 -3.09
CA ASN A 33 -8.17 -8.66 -2.09
C ASN A 33 -7.54 -7.41 -2.73
N ILE A 34 -6.52 -7.59 -3.58
CA ILE A 34 -5.91 -6.49 -4.32
C ILE A 34 -6.94 -5.82 -5.25
N GLN A 35 -7.75 -6.60 -5.96
CA GLN A 35 -8.83 -6.09 -6.82
C GLN A 35 -9.82 -5.21 -6.04
N THR A 36 -10.12 -5.56 -4.79
CA THR A 36 -11.00 -4.74 -3.93
C THR A 36 -10.45 -3.34 -3.70
N LEU A 37 -9.12 -3.17 -3.61
CA LEU A 37 -8.51 -1.84 -3.53
C LEU A 37 -8.76 -1.01 -4.80
N PHE A 38 -8.67 -1.63 -5.97
CA PHE A 38 -8.97 -0.96 -7.25
C PHE A 38 -10.47 -0.65 -7.38
N LEU A 39 -11.34 -1.57 -6.99
CA LEU A 39 -12.79 -1.35 -7.01
C LEU A 39 -13.21 -0.22 -6.07
N ASN A 40 -12.56 -0.07 -4.92
CA ASN A 40 -12.84 1.05 -4.01
C ASN A 40 -12.63 2.40 -4.71
N LYS A 41 -11.61 2.52 -5.56
CA LYS A 41 -11.36 3.74 -6.35
C LYS A 41 -12.44 3.92 -7.43
N GLU A 42 -12.68 2.91 -8.25
CA GLU A 42 -13.54 3.03 -9.43
C GLU A 42 -15.04 3.11 -9.09
N LYS A 43 -15.46 2.37 -8.06
CA LYS A 43 -16.87 2.24 -7.68
C LYS A 43 -17.24 2.98 -6.40
N GLN A 44 -16.29 3.66 -5.75
CA GLN A 44 -16.48 4.37 -4.49
C GLN A 44 -17.16 3.48 -3.44
N LEU A 45 -16.58 2.29 -3.18
CA LEU A 45 -17.11 1.35 -2.17
C LEU A 45 -17.12 1.93 -0.75
N LEU A 46 -16.33 2.99 -0.53
CA LEU A 46 -16.24 3.77 0.68
C LEU A 46 -16.39 5.26 0.35
N GLY A 47 -16.51 6.08 1.39
CA GLY A 47 -16.57 7.53 1.22
C GLY A 47 -15.35 8.09 0.46
N PRO A 48 -15.50 9.20 -0.27
CA PRO A 48 -14.46 9.73 -1.18
C PRO A 48 -13.16 10.15 -0.47
N LYS A 49 -13.21 10.37 0.85
CA LYS A 49 -12.05 10.72 1.68
C LYS A 49 -11.51 9.55 2.51
N THR A 50 -12.20 8.41 2.47
CA THR A 50 -11.87 7.24 3.27
C THR A 50 -10.71 6.48 2.63
N ARG A 51 -9.61 6.31 3.36
CA ARG A 51 -8.46 5.52 2.90
C ARG A 51 -8.66 4.05 3.23
N LEU A 52 -8.41 3.18 2.27
CA LEU A 52 -8.51 1.72 2.44
C LEU A 52 -7.12 1.08 2.45
N TYR A 53 -6.86 0.29 3.47
CA TYR A 53 -5.64 -0.49 3.65
C TYR A 53 -5.99 -1.97 3.77
N LEU A 54 -5.15 -2.82 3.20
CA LEU A 54 -5.16 -4.26 3.46
C LEU A 54 -4.10 -4.55 4.51
N MET A 55 -4.44 -5.34 5.52
CA MET A 55 -3.50 -5.86 6.49
C MET A 55 -3.53 -7.39 6.47
N SER A 56 -2.36 -8.00 6.38
CA SER A 56 -2.18 -9.45 6.49
C SER A 56 -0.89 -9.74 7.24
N ASP A 57 -0.97 -10.55 8.28
CA ASP A 57 0.16 -10.87 9.17
C ASP A 57 0.89 -9.60 9.65
N ASP A 58 2.13 -9.40 9.23
CA ASP A 58 2.97 -8.26 9.54
C ASP A 58 3.14 -7.28 8.38
N ALA A 59 2.21 -7.30 7.42
CA ALA A 59 2.23 -6.46 6.23
C ALA A 59 0.99 -5.57 6.14
N ILE A 60 1.20 -4.31 5.76
CA ILE A 60 0.14 -3.38 5.35
C ILE A 60 0.35 -2.98 3.90
N SER A 61 -0.74 -2.89 3.14
CA SER A 61 -0.71 -2.55 1.71
C SER A 61 -1.83 -1.60 1.32
N TRP A 62 -1.56 -0.70 0.37
CA TRP A 62 -2.55 0.20 -0.21
C TRP A 62 -2.10 0.71 -1.59
N LEU A 63 -3.01 1.37 -2.31
CA LEU A 63 -2.71 1.94 -3.62
C LEU A 63 -2.19 3.37 -3.52
N LEU A 64 -1.02 3.62 -4.11
CA LEU A 64 -0.53 4.96 -4.44
C LEU A 64 -1.08 5.37 -5.79
N GLN A 65 -1.83 6.46 -5.83
CA GLN A 65 -2.38 7.02 -7.06
C GLN A 65 -1.30 7.78 -7.86
N PRO A 66 -1.51 8.07 -9.16
CA PRO A 66 -0.62 8.97 -9.89
C PRO A 66 -0.41 10.29 -9.14
N GLY A 67 0.84 10.69 -8.95
CA GLY A 67 1.18 11.89 -8.19
C GLY A 67 2.39 11.70 -7.29
N GLU A 68 2.44 12.50 -6.21
CA GLU A 68 3.52 12.53 -5.23
C GLU A 68 2.98 12.20 -3.84
N HIS A 69 3.68 11.32 -3.13
CA HIS A 69 3.27 10.77 -1.85
C HIS A 69 4.40 10.90 -0.84
N ASN A 70 4.05 11.33 0.37
CA ASN A 70 4.93 11.34 1.53
C ASN A 70 4.43 10.29 2.52
N ILE A 71 5.21 9.24 2.73
CA ILE A 71 4.87 8.10 3.58
C ILE A 71 5.74 8.18 4.83
N ALA A 72 5.13 8.51 5.96
CA ALA A 72 5.80 8.47 7.26
C ALA A 72 6.01 7.01 7.68
N ILE A 73 7.26 6.63 7.93
CA ILE A 73 7.61 5.27 8.35
C ILE A 73 7.89 5.28 9.84
N PRO A 74 7.14 4.56 10.69
CA PRO A 74 7.39 4.51 12.13
C PRO A 74 8.81 4.04 12.44
N GLU A 75 9.42 4.59 13.50
CA GLU A 75 10.79 4.25 13.90
C GLU A 75 10.98 2.75 14.12
N GLU A 76 10.00 2.09 14.71
CA GLU A 76 9.98 0.63 14.92
C GLU A 76 10.07 -0.15 13.61
N SER A 77 9.36 0.29 12.56
CA SER A 77 9.47 -0.27 11.21
C SER A 77 10.83 0.02 10.58
N ARG A 78 11.37 1.24 10.75
CA ARG A 78 12.66 1.65 10.16
C ARG A 78 13.83 0.86 10.75
N LYS A 79 13.83 0.61 12.06
CA LYS A 79 14.92 -0.05 12.79
C LYS A 79 14.81 -1.58 12.85
N HIS A 80 13.70 -2.16 12.38
CA HIS A 80 13.51 -3.61 12.42
C HIS A 80 14.52 -4.34 11.51
N LYS A 81 15.22 -5.35 12.02
CA LYS A 81 16.26 -6.10 11.26
C LYS A 81 15.76 -6.73 9.95
N LYS A 82 14.48 -7.05 9.89
CA LYS A 82 13.79 -7.59 8.70
C LYS A 82 12.81 -6.60 8.08
N ALA A 83 13.04 -5.30 8.23
CA ALA A 83 12.21 -4.28 7.60
C ALA A 83 12.24 -4.43 6.09
N TRP A 84 11.07 -4.38 5.46
CA TRP A 84 10.94 -4.46 4.02
C TRP A 84 9.80 -3.58 3.53
N CYS A 85 9.90 -3.16 2.27
CA CYS A 85 8.83 -2.54 1.52
C CYS A 85 8.91 -2.92 0.03
N SER A 86 7.85 -2.61 -0.71
CA SER A 86 7.76 -2.88 -2.14
C SER A 86 6.87 -1.86 -2.86
N LEU A 87 7.17 -1.64 -4.14
CA LEU A 87 6.36 -0.90 -5.09
C LEU A 87 6.03 -1.82 -6.28
N VAL A 88 4.78 -2.24 -6.39
CA VAL A 88 4.35 -3.26 -7.35
C VAL A 88 3.36 -2.68 -8.37
N PRO A 89 3.64 -2.74 -9.69
CA PRO A 89 2.77 -2.23 -10.74
C PRO A 89 1.70 -3.27 -11.13
N VAL A 90 0.76 -3.57 -10.21
CA VAL A 90 -0.20 -4.68 -10.38
C VAL A 90 -1.24 -4.45 -11.47
N GLY A 91 -1.79 -3.22 -11.57
CA GLY A 91 -2.86 -2.93 -12.53
C GLY A 91 -2.35 -2.60 -13.94
N GLU A 92 -1.26 -1.85 -14.02
CA GLU A 92 -0.67 -1.39 -15.28
C GLU A 92 0.80 -1.02 -15.10
N THR A 93 1.50 -0.82 -16.22
CA THR A 93 2.89 -0.36 -16.21
C THR A 93 2.99 1.07 -15.66
N CYS A 94 3.83 1.27 -14.64
CA CYS A 94 4.17 2.60 -14.18
C CYS A 94 5.40 3.11 -14.91
N ARG A 95 5.18 4.02 -15.88
CA ARG A 95 6.22 4.51 -16.82
C ARG A 95 7.36 5.26 -16.15
N SER A 96 7.10 5.90 -15.02
CA SER A 96 8.09 6.69 -14.28
C SER A 96 7.81 6.64 -12.80
N VAL A 97 8.86 6.33 -12.05
CA VAL A 97 8.87 6.30 -10.59
C VAL A 97 10.17 6.93 -10.10
N THR A 98 10.05 7.87 -9.18
CA THR A 98 11.16 8.47 -8.45
C THR A 98 10.89 8.34 -6.97
N THR A 99 11.89 7.94 -6.19
CA THR A 99 11.74 7.75 -4.73
C THR A 99 12.90 8.37 -3.95
N SER A 100 12.64 8.70 -2.69
CA SER A 100 13.66 8.95 -1.67
C SER A 100 13.30 8.25 -0.36
N GLY A 101 14.27 8.06 0.54
CA GLY A 101 14.05 7.39 1.82
C GLY A 101 14.13 5.85 1.76
N LEU A 102 14.33 5.28 0.56
CA LEU A 102 14.54 3.85 0.36
C LEU A 102 16.02 3.52 0.20
N LYS A 103 16.43 2.33 0.63
CA LYS A 103 17.80 1.83 0.41
C LYS A 103 18.14 1.75 -1.07
N TRP A 104 17.18 1.32 -1.89
CA TRP A 104 17.30 1.31 -3.34
C TRP A 104 16.29 2.30 -3.92
N ASN A 105 16.71 3.57 -3.99
CA ASN A 105 15.89 4.62 -4.59
C ASN A 105 15.83 4.50 -6.11
N LEU A 106 14.70 4.92 -6.68
CA LEU A 106 14.48 4.99 -8.11
C LEU A 106 14.62 6.45 -8.58
N SER A 107 15.18 6.65 -9.77
CA SER A 107 15.25 7.95 -10.44
C SER A 107 14.66 7.83 -11.84
N ASN A 108 13.40 8.26 -12.00
CA ASN A 108 12.66 8.19 -13.26
C ASN A 108 12.67 6.79 -13.91
N HIS A 109 12.53 5.74 -13.11
CA HIS A 109 12.54 4.35 -13.60
C HIS A 109 11.13 3.85 -13.91
N GLN A 110 11.03 2.98 -14.90
CA GLN A 110 9.81 2.24 -15.20
C GLN A 110 9.68 1.02 -14.28
N LEU A 111 8.47 0.77 -13.77
CA LEU A 111 8.10 -0.48 -13.10
C LEU A 111 7.05 -1.23 -13.92
N LYS A 112 7.34 -2.50 -14.24
CA LYS A 112 6.50 -3.36 -15.08
C LYS A 112 6.76 -4.84 -14.79
N PHE A 113 5.69 -5.64 -14.72
CA PHE A 113 5.81 -7.10 -14.70
C PHE A 113 6.47 -7.62 -15.98
N GLY A 114 7.45 -8.52 -15.83
CA GLY A 114 8.32 -8.99 -16.93
C GLY A 114 9.57 -8.14 -17.13
N GLU A 115 9.69 -7.01 -16.43
CA GLU A 115 10.88 -6.17 -16.37
C GLU A 115 11.26 -5.95 -14.89
N ILE A 116 11.22 -4.70 -14.42
CA ILE A 116 11.58 -4.36 -13.04
C ILE A 116 10.30 -4.24 -12.19
N VAL A 117 10.29 -4.93 -11.06
CA VAL A 117 9.36 -4.74 -9.95
C VAL A 117 10.19 -4.50 -8.69
N SER A 118 9.91 -3.41 -7.97
CA SER A 118 10.64 -3.10 -6.73
C SER A 118 10.10 -3.98 -5.59
N THR A 119 10.68 -5.17 -5.44
CA THR A 119 10.40 -6.09 -4.33
C THR A 119 11.63 -6.20 -3.43
N SER A 120 11.41 -6.55 -2.15
CA SER A 120 12.49 -6.68 -1.16
C SER A 120 13.33 -5.41 -0.95
N ASN A 121 12.71 -4.24 -1.12
CA ASN A 121 13.34 -2.97 -0.78
C ASN A 121 13.30 -2.77 0.74
N THR A 122 14.03 -1.78 1.27
CA THR A 122 14.01 -1.42 2.69
C THR A 122 14.26 0.07 2.86
N PHE A 123 14.24 0.56 4.09
CA PHE A 123 14.36 1.99 4.40
C PHE A 123 15.83 2.38 4.57
N ASP A 124 16.21 3.60 4.19
CA ASP A 124 17.57 4.13 4.40
C ASP A 124 17.78 4.76 5.79
N GLY A 125 16.72 4.79 6.61
CA GLY A 125 16.70 5.39 7.94
C GLY A 125 15.93 6.72 8.00
N SER A 126 15.62 7.32 6.85
CA SER A 126 14.81 8.54 6.73
C SER A 126 13.41 8.35 7.29
N GLU A 127 12.84 9.41 7.86
CA GLU A 127 11.51 9.33 8.48
C GLU A 127 10.37 9.28 7.49
N ILE A 128 10.62 9.85 6.32
CA ILE A 128 9.67 10.00 5.24
C ILE A 128 10.26 9.32 4.02
N VAL A 129 9.48 8.41 3.45
CA VAL A 129 9.69 7.91 2.09
C VAL A 129 8.87 8.78 1.15
N THR A 130 9.51 9.33 0.11
CA THR A 130 8.79 10.01 -0.97
C THR A 130 8.63 9.06 -2.15
N VAL A 131 7.46 9.05 -2.76
CA VAL A 131 7.20 8.30 -3.99
C VAL A 131 6.47 9.20 -4.96
N LYS A 132 7.09 9.46 -6.11
CA LYS A 132 6.45 10.10 -7.25
C LYS A 132 6.24 9.06 -8.33
N CYS A 133 4.99 8.83 -8.74
CA CYS A 133 4.66 7.80 -9.73
C CYS A 133 3.66 8.32 -10.77
N SER A 134 3.83 7.92 -12.03
CA SER A 134 2.92 8.32 -13.12
C SER A 134 1.65 7.47 -13.20
N HIS A 135 1.67 6.25 -12.67
CA HIS A 135 0.53 5.34 -12.68
C HIS A 135 0.34 4.72 -11.29
N THR A 136 -0.77 4.01 -11.10
CA THR A 136 -1.10 3.42 -9.80
C THR A 136 -0.09 2.33 -9.42
N LEU A 137 0.40 2.38 -8.19
CA LEU A 137 1.30 1.36 -7.62
C LEU A 137 0.69 0.76 -6.36
N LEU A 138 0.83 -0.54 -6.18
CA LEU A 138 0.59 -1.18 -4.89
C LEU A 138 1.84 -0.98 -4.02
N TRP A 139 1.69 -0.17 -2.98
CA TRP A 139 2.68 -0.09 -1.91
C TRP A 139 2.39 -1.19 -0.89
N SER A 140 3.44 -1.84 -0.42
CA SER A 140 3.38 -2.75 0.72
C SER A 140 4.60 -2.59 1.59
N MET A 141 4.44 -2.70 2.89
CA MET A 141 5.55 -2.63 3.84
C MET A 141 5.27 -3.48 5.07
N LYS A 142 6.36 -3.88 5.72
CA LYS A 142 6.29 -4.51 7.04
C LYS A 142 5.83 -3.51 8.10
N THR A 143 4.79 -3.87 8.84
CA THR A 143 4.40 -3.18 10.07
C THR A 143 5.18 -3.70 11.27
N PRO A 144 5.35 -2.90 12.34
CA PRO A 144 5.81 -3.44 13.61
C PRO A 144 4.87 -4.56 14.08
N SER A 145 5.40 -5.57 14.75
CA SER A 145 4.55 -6.61 15.33
C SER A 145 3.70 -6.00 16.44
N ILE A 146 2.40 -6.30 16.46
CA ILE A 146 1.52 -5.97 17.58
C ILE A 146 1.77 -6.92 18.78
N ALA A 147 2.66 -7.91 18.64
CA ALA A 147 3.06 -8.81 19.72
C ALA A 147 3.98 -8.07 20.72
N GLY A 148 3.36 -7.23 21.55
CA GLY A 148 3.95 -6.50 22.65
C GLY A 148 3.02 -6.44 23.89
N CYS A 149 2.18 -7.48 24.07
CA CYS A 149 1.54 -7.78 25.35
C CYS A 149 2.15 -9.07 25.92
#